data_AF-A0A1I7DZS8-F1
#
_entry.id   AF-A0A1I7DZS8-F1
#
_cell.length_a   1.000
_cell.length_b   1.000
_cell.length_c   1.000
_cell.angle_alpha   90.00
_cell.angle_beta   90.00
_cell.angle_gamma   90.00
#
_symmetry.space_group_name_H-M   'P 1'
#
loop_
_entity.id
_entity.type
_entity.pdbx_description
1 polymer ?
#
loop_
_entity_poly.entity_id
_entity_poly.type
_entity_poly.pdbx_seq_one_letter_code
_entity_poly.pdbx_strand_id
1 'polypeptide(L)'
;MATLNHQRNICIALEELAALLENCGEMHWYKEVKKIQASPASEKYRNLRTWYGGMGSFNDLIISRFNGHTISEDHEEIANDKLSVLRTEIYNMIQLDP
;
A
#
# COMPACT_ATOMS: atom_id res chain seq x y z
N MET A 1 -9.37 5.76 -22.85
CA MET A 1 -7.95 6.04 -22.53
C MET A 1 -7.74 6.34 -21.04
N ALA A 2 -8.59 7.13 -20.38
CA ALA A 2 -8.45 7.45 -18.95
C ALA A 2 -8.43 6.23 -18.00
N THR A 3 -9.34 5.25 -18.18
CA THR A 3 -9.44 4.06 -17.31
C THR A 3 -8.22 3.14 -17.37
N LEU A 4 -7.60 3.00 -18.54
CA LEU A 4 -6.37 2.18 -18.71
C LEU A 4 -5.17 2.82 -18.02
N ASN A 5 -5.04 4.16 -18.10
CA ASN A 5 -4.00 4.89 -17.38
C ASN A 5 -4.20 4.80 -15.87
N HIS A 6 -5.45 4.86 -15.41
CA HIS A 6 -5.80 4.71 -14.00
C HIS A 6 -5.43 3.32 -13.45
N GLN A 7 -5.82 2.24 -14.15
CA GLN A 7 -5.44 0.87 -13.79
C GLN A 7 -3.92 0.65 -13.83
N ARG A 8 -3.21 1.30 -14.76
CA ARG A 8 -1.75 1.23 -14.79
C ARG A 8 -1.13 1.90 -13.57
N ASN A 9 -1.60 3.10 -13.22
CA ASN A 9 -1.05 3.87 -12.10
C ASN A 9 -1.27 3.14 -10.76
N ILE A 10 -2.43 2.53 -10.56
CA ILE A 10 -2.68 1.78 -9.32
C ILE A 10 -1.80 0.54 -9.23
N CYS A 11 -1.53 -0.16 -10.34
CA CYS A 11 -0.60 -1.29 -10.34
C CYS A 11 0.83 -0.84 -10.00
N ILE A 12 1.30 0.28 -10.55
CA ILE A 12 2.63 0.85 -10.24
C ILE A 12 2.73 1.19 -8.75
N ALA A 13 1.75 1.90 -8.19
CA ALA A 13 1.75 2.25 -6.76
C ALA A 13 1.74 1.01 -5.86
N LEU A 14 1.02 -0.05 -6.24
CA LEU A 14 1.02 -1.32 -5.51
C LEU A 14 2.36 -2.07 -5.62
N GLU A 15 3.05 -2.00 -6.77
CA GLU A 15 4.39 -2.55 -6.93
C GLU A 15 5.41 -1.83 -6.05
N GLU A 16 5.36 -0.50 -6.02
CA GLU A 16 6.22 0.31 -5.17
C GLU A 16 5.96 0.07 -3.68
N LEU A 17 4.68 -0.07 -3.30
CA LEU A 17 4.29 -0.40 -1.94
C LEU A 17 4.77 -1.80 -1.55
N ALA A 18 4.59 -2.80 -2.42
CA ALA A 18 5.09 -4.15 -2.16
C ALA A 18 6.61 -4.15 -1.93
N ALA A 19 7.36 -3.43 -2.78
CA ALA A 19 8.81 -3.33 -2.65
C ALA A 19 9.24 -2.63 -1.35
N LEU A 20 8.56 -1.55 -0.95
CA LEU A 20 8.82 -0.88 0.33
C LEU A 20 8.59 -1.82 1.51
N LEU A 21 7.44 -2.50 1.56
CA LEU A 21 7.09 -3.40 2.66
C LEU A 21 8.04 -4.60 2.73
N GLU A 22 8.39 -5.19 1.59
CA GLU A 22 9.35 -6.31 1.52
C GLU A 22 10.73 -5.90 2.03
N ASN A 23 11.23 -4.73 1.61
CA ASN A 23 12.54 -4.22 2.04
C ASN A 23 12.60 -3.94 3.55
N CYS A 24 11.48 -3.52 4.14
CA CYS A 24 11.38 -3.30 5.59
C CYS A 24 11.01 -4.57 6.36
N GLY A 25 10.84 -5.72 5.69
CA GLY A 25 10.41 -6.97 6.33
C GLY A 25 8.98 -6.96 6.86
N GLU A 26 8.14 -6.04 6.41
CA GLU A 26 6.73 -5.97 6.79
C GLU A 26 5.88 -6.96 5.98
N MET A 27 5.78 -8.19 6.48
CA MET A 27 5.24 -9.32 5.72
C MET A 27 3.71 -9.42 5.76
N HIS A 28 3.02 -8.80 6.72
CA HIS A 28 1.56 -8.88 6.77
C HIS A 28 0.96 -8.07 5.62
N TRP A 29 1.25 -6.77 5.57
CA TRP A 29 0.74 -5.90 4.50
C TRP A 29 1.32 -6.25 3.13
N TYR A 30 2.57 -6.73 3.05
CA TYR A 30 3.13 -7.24 1.80
C TYR A 30 2.26 -8.35 1.19
N LYS A 31 1.83 -9.32 2.01
CA LYS A 31 0.96 -10.41 1.55
C LYS A 31 -0.41 -9.90 1.11
N GLU A 32 -0.98 -8.94 1.82
CA GLU A 32 -2.24 -8.30 1.41
C GLU A 32 -2.08 -7.61 0.05
N VAL A 33 -0.99 -6.86 -0.18
CA VAL A 33 -0.70 -6.26 -1.50
C VAL A 33 -0.61 -7.32 -2.59
N LYS A 34 0.11 -8.43 -2.36
CA LYS A 34 0.19 -9.52 -3.35
C LYS A 34 -1.17 -10.14 -3.66
N LYS A 35 -2.06 -10.30 -2.67
CA LYS A 35 -3.44 -10.78 -2.89
C LYS A 35 -4.23 -9.82 -3.78
N ILE A 36 -4.11 -8.51 -3.53
CA ILE A 36 -4.77 -7.48 -4.35
C ILE A 36 -4.22 -7.49 -5.79
N GLN A 37 -2.91 -7.59 -5.97
CA GLN A 37 -2.29 -7.62 -7.30
C GLN A 37 -2.79 -8.82 -8.13
N ALA A 38 -3.00 -9.97 -7.48
CA ALA A 38 -3.55 -11.18 -8.10
C ALA A 38 -5.09 -11.16 -8.28
N SER A 39 -5.79 -10.20 -7.67
CA SER A 39 -7.25 -10.11 -7.76
C SER A 39 -7.70 -9.59 -9.14
N PRO A 40 -8.88 -10.02 -9.63
CA PRO A 40 -9.49 -9.45 -10.83
C PRO A 40 -9.67 -7.94 -10.71
N ALA A 41 -9.57 -7.21 -11.83
CA ALA A 41 -9.69 -5.75 -11.84
C ALA A 41 -11.01 -5.25 -11.21
N SER A 42 -12.11 -6.00 -11.39
CA SER A 42 -13.43 -5.70 -10.83
C SER A 42 -13.52 -5.79 -9.30
N GLU A 43 -12.62 -6.54 -8.67
CA GLU A 43 -12.60 -6.74 -7.21
C GLU A 43 -11.49 -5.94 -6.53
N LYS A 44 -10.43 -5.61 -7.29
CA LYS A 44 -9.25 -4.89 -6.82
C LYS A 44 -9.58 -3.62 -6.03
N TYR A 45 -10.39 -2.72 -6.61
CA TYR A 45 -10.75 -1.45 -5.97
C TYR A 45 -11.60 -1.65 -4.72
N ARG A 46 -12.56 -2.59 -4.76
CA ARG A 46 -13.39 -2.94 -3.59
C ARG A 46 -12.52 -3.45 -2.45
N ASN A 47 -11.60 -4.36 -2.73
CA ASN A 47 -10.71 -4.95 -1.74
C ASN A 47 -9.70 -3.92 -1.22
N LEU A 48 -9.23 -2.99 -2.05
CA LEU A 48 -8.38 -1.89 -1.59
C LEU A 48 -9.11 -0.92 -0.66
N ARG A 49 -10.41 -0.65 -0.90
CA ARG A 49 -11.21 0.21 -0.01
C ARG A 49 -11.30 -0.35 1.41
N THR A 50 -11.25 -1.67 1.60
CA THR A 50 -11.32 -2.27 2.94
C THR A 50 -10.05 -2.07 3.77
N TRP A 51 -8.94 -1.67 3.16
CA TRP A 51 -7.70 -1.34 3.88
C TRP A 51 -7.80 -0.04 4.66
N TYR A 52 -8.75 0.83 4.34
CA TYR A 52 -8.86 2.16 4.92
C TYR A 52 -10.02 2.23 5.92
N GLY A 53 -9.70 2.69 7.13
CA GLY A 53 -10.67 2.87 8.22
C GLY A 53 -10.77 1.67 9.17
N GLY A 54 -11.24 1.94 10.39
CA GLY A 54 -11.24 0.95 11.48
C GLY A 54 -9.89 0.87 12.21
N MET A 55 -9.87 0.12 13.31
CA MET A 55 -8.67 -0.12 14.12
C MET A 55 -7.82 -1.22 13.48
N GLY A 56 -6.50 -0.98 13.35
CA GLY A 56 -5.56 -1.91 12.70
C GLY A 56 -5.59 -1.82 11.18
N SER A 57 -6.11 -0.72 10.64
CA SER A 57 -6.19 -0.49 9.20
C SER A 57 -4.82 -0.16 8.61
N PHE A 58 -4.71 -0.09 7.29
CA PHE A 58 -3.47 0.29 6.64
C PHE A 58 -3.00 1.70 7.03
N ASN A 59 -3.92 2.56 7.49
CA ASN A 59 -3.61 3.89 8.00
C ASN A 59 -2.79 3.86 9.30
N ASP A 60 -2.93 2.79 10.08
CA ASP A 60 -2.28 2.64 11.38
C ASP A 60 -0.87 2.05 11.25
N LEU A 61 -0.51 1.58 10.05
CA LEU A 61 0.82 1.01 9.82
C LEU A 61 1.89 2.10 9.98
N ILE A 62 2.83 1.82 10.88
CA ILE A 62 4.07 2.58 11.07
C ILE A 62 5.23 1.60 10.90
N ILE A 63 6.13 1.90 9.96
CA ILE A 63 7.36 1.15 9.75
C ILE A 63 8.36 1.56 10.83
N SER A 64 8.47 0.73 11.87
CA SER A 64 9.51 0.91 12.89
C SER A 64 10.16 -0.41 13.28
N ARG A 65 11.45 -0.37 13.63
CA ARG A 65 12.17 -1.49 14.23
C ARG A 65 11.51 -1.97 15.53
N PHE A 66 10.91 -1.06 16.31
CA PHE A 66 10.17 -1.43 17.51
C PHE A 66 8.96 -2.33 17.21
N ASN A 67 8.40 -2.23 16.01
CA ASN A 67 7.29 -3.07 15.55
C ASN A 67 7.78 -4.41 14.94
N GLY A 68 9.08 -4.69 14.99
CA GLY A 68 9.68 -5.93 14.46
C GLY A 68 10.07 -5.86 12.98
N HIS A 69 9.99 -4.68 12.35
CA HIS A 69 10.44 -4.49 10.99
C HIS A 69 11.97 -4.51 10.87
N THR A 70 12.46 -5.01 9.73
CA THR A 70 13.87 -5.04 9.38
C THR A 70 14.26 -3.71 8.74
N ILE A 71 14.42 -2.69 9.57
CA ILE A 71 14.84 -1.34 9.17
C ILE A 71 15.76 -0.73 10.23
N SER A 72 16.70 0.12 9.81
CA SER A 72 17.50 0.92 10.73
C SER A 72 16.75 2.18 11.14
N GLU A 73 17.00 2.67 12.35
CA GLU A 73 16.35 3.86 12.91
C GLU A 73 16.49 5.10 11.99
N ASP A 74 17.68 5.32 11.44
CA ASP A 74 17.97 6.41 10.49
C ASP A 74 17.16 6.37 9.17
N HIS A 75 16.52 5.23 8.88
CA HIS A 75 15.70 5.05 7.67
C HIS A 75 14.20 4.97 7.98
N GLU A 76 13.78 4.96 9.25
CA GLU A 76 12.36 4.88 9.61
C GLU A 76 11.57 6.08 9.09
N GLU A 77 12.10 7.29 9.23
CA GLU A 77 11.45 8.52 8.75
C GLU A 77 11.22 8.45 7.23
N ILE A 78 12.27 8.16 6.46
CA ILE A 78 12.20 8.08 5.00
C ILE A 78 11.22 6.98 4.54
N ALA A 79 11.20 5.83 5.22
CA ALA A 79 10.29 4.75 4.90
C ALA A 79 8.83 5.11 5.19
N ASN A 80 8.55 5.79 6.33
CA ASN A 80 7.20 6.22 6.68
C ASN A 80 6.71 7.38 5.80
N ASP A 81 7.59 8.28 5.38
CA ASP A 81 7.25 9.32 4.41
C ASP A 81 6.83 8.70 3.07
N LYS A 82 7.61 7.74 2.57
CA LYS A 82 7.26 7.01 1.35
C LYS A 82 5.96 6.22 1.51
N LEU A 83 5.76 5.56 2.66
CA LEU A 83 4.52 4.85 2.98
C LEU A 83 3.32 5.81 2.95
N SER A 84 3.46 7.00 3.53
CA SER A 84 2.42 8.03 3.59
C SER A 84 2.03 8.54 2.20
N VAL A 85 3.02 8.79 1.33
CA VAL A 85 2.80 9.17 -0.07
C VAL A 85 2.02 8.08 -0.81
N LEU A 86 2.52 6.84 -0.80
CA LEU A 86 1.88 5.71 -1.50
C LEU A 86 0.46 5.45 -1.00
N ARG A 87 0.25 5.51 0.33
CA ARG A 87 -1.07 5.38 0.96
C ARG A 87 -2.03 6.44 0.43
N THR A 88 -1.60 7.69 0.36
CA THR A 88 -2.42 8.80 -0.12
C THR A 88 -2.74 8.66 -1.62
N GLU A 89 -1.75 8.29 -2.43
CA GLU A 89 -1.93 8.07 -3.88
C GLU A 89 -2.91 6.94 -4.16
N ILE A 90 -2.74 5.79 -3.50
CA ILE A 90 -3.65 4.64 -3.64
C ILE A 90 -5.06 5.05 -3.20
N TYR A 91 -5.20 5.72 -2.05
CA TYR A 91 -6.50 6.18 -1.57
C TYR A 91 -7.19 7.11 -2.57
N ASN A 92 -6.48 8.10 -3.11
CA ASN A 92 -7.04 9.02 -4.09
C ASN A 92 -7.47 8.30 -5.36
N MET A 93 -6.67 7.32 -5.83
CA MET A 93 -7.04 6.54 -7.00
C MET A 93 -8.31 5.72 -6.77
N ILE A 94 -8.43 5.03 -5.63
CA ILE A 94 -9.63 4.23 -5.34
C ILE A 94 -10.89 5.08 -5.14
N GLN A 95 -10.80 6.35 -4.75
CA GLN A 95 -11.98 7.23 -4.65
C GLN A 95 -12.47 7.74 -6.01
N LEU A 96 -11.59 7.78 -7.02
CA LEU A 96 -11.92 8.27 -8.37
C LEU A 96 -12.52 7.19 -9.28
N ASP A 97 -12.55 5.92 -8.84
CA ASP A 97 -13.20 4.81 -9.55
C ASP A 97 -14.62 4.57 -8.97
N PRO A 98 -15.70 4.85 -9.73
CA PRO A 98 -17.10 4.70 -9.28
C PRO A 98 -17.55 3.25 -9.12
#